data_AF-A0A380FBL6-F1
#
_entry.id   AF-A0A380FBL6-F1
#
_cell.length_a   1.000
_cell.length_b   1.000
_cell.length_c   1.000
_cell.angle_alpha   90.00
_cell.angle_beta   90.00
_cell.angle_gamma   90.00
#
_symmetry.space_group_name_H-M   'P 1'
#
loop_
_entity.id
_entity.type
_entity.pdbx_description
1 polymer ?
#
loop_
_entity_poly.entity_id
_entity_poly.type
_entity_poly.pdbx_seq_one_letter_code
_entity_poly.pdbx_strand_id
1 'polypeptide(L)'
;MTSHDYQLLIITVVSILLLIFLITSKLRFHPLLALLLTAIFVGFTSGLDIDKIVKSIETGAGSTLGETGVTIALGAMLGKILSDSGASDRIATAIFKKMRHLNVYHGSWHLPHLSSAFQCSLK
;
A
#
# COMPACT_ATOMS: atom_id res chain seq x y z
N MET A 1 36.44 12.46 5.49
CA MET A 1 35.65 11.48 4.71
C MET A 1 36.19 10.12 5.09
N THR A 2 35.84 9.69 6.29
CA THR A 2 36.53 8.64 7.05
C THR A 2 35.80 7.31 6.83
N SER A 3 36.52 6.20 6.94
CA SER A 3 36.01 4.84 6.66
C SER A 3 34.74 4.45 7.44
N HIS A 4 34.40 5.15 8.54
CA HIS A 4 33.16 4.98 9.28
C HIS A 4 31.91 5.45 8.54
N ASP A 5 32.01 6.50 7.74
CA ASP A 5 30.90 7.02 6.93
C ASP A 5 30.40 5.93 5.95
N TYR A 6 31.35 5.17 5.39
CA TYR A 6 31.07 4.06 4.48
C TYR A 6 30.34 2.89 5.16
N GLN A 7 30.67 2.55 6.41
CA GLN A 7 30.01 1.46 7.14
C GLN A 7 28.55 1.81 7.48
N LEU A 8 28.29 3.05 7.91
CA LEU A 8 26.93 3.52 8.17
C LEU A 8 26.08 3.57 6.89
N LEU A 9 26.69 4.00 5.78
CA LEU A 9 26.02 4.06 4.49
C LEU A 9 25.66 2.65 3.98
N ILE A 10 26.58 1.69 4.07
CA ILE A 10 26.36 0.30 3.66
C ILE A 10 25.27 -0.37 4.51
N ILE A 11 25.28 -0.19 5.83
CA ILE A 11 24.25 -0.71 6.75
C ILE A 11 22.87 -0.13 6.43
N THR A 12 22.83 1.17 6.12
CA THR A 12 21.59 1.86 5.75
C THR A 12 21.03 1.34 4.41
N VAL A 13 21.88 1.18 3.41
CA VAL A 13 21.50 0.67 2.07
C VAL A 13 21.02 -0.79 2.17
N VAL A 14 21.69 -1.62 2.96
CA VAL A 14 21.27 -3.02 3.19
C VAL A 14 19.91 -3.09 3.90
N SER A 15 19.66 -2.24 4.90
CA SER A 15 18.35 -2.16 5.57
C SER A 15 17.23 -1.73 4.62
N ILE A 16 17.48 -0.73 3.78
CA ILE A 16 16.50 -0.23 2.81
C ILE A 16 16.20 -1.31 1.76
N LEU A 17 17.21 -2.02 1.27
CA LEU A 17 17.02 -3.15 0.36
C LEU A 17 16.20 -4.28 1.01
N LEU A 18 16.44 -4.57 2.30
CA LEU A 18 15.68 -5.57 3.04
C LEU A 18 14.20 -5.17 3.20
N LEU A 19 13.93 -3.90 3.53
CA LEU A 19 12.58 -3.32 3.61
C LEU A 19 11.84 -3.47 2.27
N ILE A 20 12.47 -3.09 1.16
CA ILE A 20 11.89 -3.13 -0.18
C ILE A 20 11.65 -4.58 -0.62
N PHE A 21 12.56 -5.50 -0.29
CA PHE A 21 12.40 -6.93 -0.57
C PHE A 21 11.21 -7.53 0.21
N LEU A 22 11.04 -7.17 1.49
CA LEU A 22 9.89 -7.60 2.29
C LEU A 22 8.56 -7.06 1.76
N ILE A 23 8.54 -5.80 1.29
CA ILE A 23 7.33 -5.16 0.71
C ILE A 23 7.00 -5.75 -0.67
N THR A 24 8.01 -6.02 -1.51
CA THR A 24 7.84 -6.49 -2.90
C THR A 24 7.61 -7.99 -2.98
N SER A 25 7.94 -8.74 -1.92
CA SER A 25 7.68 -10.17 -1.88
C SER A 25 6.18 -10.41 -2.05
N LYS A 26 5.82 -11.22 -3.04
CA LYS A 26 4.47 -11.45 -3.57
C LYS A 26 3.51 -12.16 -2.59
N LEU A 27 3.82 -12.16 -1.30
CA LEU A 27 2.97 -12.62 -0.21
C LEU A 27 2.12 -11.45 0.29
N ARG A 28 0.85 -11.70 0.59
CA ARG A 28 -0.15 -10.71 1.03
C ARG A 28 0.11 -10.11 2.42
N PHE A 29 1.30 -9.58 2.69
CA PHE A 29 1.62 -8.91 3.93
C PHE A 29 1.14 -7.46 3.91
N HIS A 30 0.48 -7.03 4.99
CA HIS A 30 0.01 -5.66 5.14
C HIS A 30 1.22 -4.70 5.22
N PRO A 31 1.19 -3.52 4.57
CA PRO A 31 2.30 -2.55 4.58
C PRO A 31 2.80 -2.16 5.98
N LEU A 32 1.88 -2.16 6.96
CA LEU A 32 2.15 -1.84 8.35
C LEU A 32 3.04 -2.90 9.04
N LEU A 33 2.84 -4.19 8.72
CA LEU A 33 3.70 -5.27 9.22
C LEU A 33 5.10 -5.19 8.62
N ALA A 34 5.21 -4.84 7.34
CA ALA A 34 6.50 -4.71 6.67
C ALA A 34 7.34 -3.56 7.28
N LEU A 35 6.69 -2.44 7.57
CA LEU A 35 7.31 -1.30 8.27
C LEU A 35 7.74 -1.66 9.69
N LEU A 36 6.89 -2.37 10.45
CA LEU A 36 7.19 -2.76 11.83
C LEU A 36 8.39 -3.73 11.91
N LEU A 37 8.40 -4.76 11.06
CA LEU A 37 9.50 -5.72 10.99
C LEU A 37 10.83 -5.05 10.61
N THR A 38 10.79 -4.11 9.68
CA THR A 38 11.99 -3.36 9.30
C THR A 38 12.49 -2.47 10.43
N ALA A 39 11.60 -1.77 11.13
CA ALA A 39 12.01 -0.91 12.24
C ALA A 39 12.66 -1.72 13.38
N ILE A 40 12.13 -2.91 13.68
CA ILE A 40 12.73 -3.84 14.65
C ILE A 40 14.11 -4.31 14.15
N PHE A 41 14.23 -4.68 12.88
CA PHE A 41 15.50 -5.13 12.30
C PHE A 41 16.57 -4.04 12.31
N VAL A 42 16.22 -2.83 11.85
CA VAL A 42 17.08 -1.64 11.86
C VAL A 42 17.51 -1.28 13.27
N GLY A 43 16.59 -1.32 14.24
CA GLY A 43 16.86 -1.06 15.65
C GLY A 43 17.87 -2.05 16.21
N PHE A 44 17.71 -3.34 15.89
CA PHE A 44 18.64 -4.39 16.31
C PHE A 44 20.04 -4.20 15.70
N THR A 45 20.13 -3.85 14.42
CA THR A 45 21.43 -3.56 13.77
C THR A 45 22.08 -2.25 14.22
N SER A 46 21.31 -1.31 14.76
CA SER A 46 21.85 -0.01 15.22
C SER A 46 22.49 -0.08 16.60
N GLY A 47 22.33 -1.19 17.34
CA GLY A 47 22.92 -1.35 18.68
C GLY A 47 22.39 -0.35 19.72
N LEU A 48 21.24 0.29 19.46
CA LEU A 48 20.57 1.15 20.43
C LEU A 48 19.88 0.31 21.51
N ASP A 49 19.75 0.90 22.69
CA ASP A 49 18.96 0.32 23.77
C ASP A 49 17.51 0.02 23.33
N ILE A 50 16.96 -1.13 23.74
CA ILE A 50 15.62 -1.60 23.36
C ILE A 50 14.55 -0.51 23.64
N ASP A 51 14.69 0.25 24.74
CA ASP A 51 13.72 1.27 25.13
C ASP A 51 13.65 2.41 24.10
N LYS A 52 14.79 2.78 23.51
CA LYS A 52 14.88 3.84 22.50
C LYS A 52 14.30 3.40 21.15
N ILE A 53 14.43 2.12 20.80
CA ILE A 53 13.87 1.56 19.57
C ILE A 53 12.34 1.61 19.63
N VAL A 54 11.76 1.13 20.74
CA VAL A 54 10.30 1.14 20.94
C VAL A 54 9.76 2.57 20.92
N LYS A 55 10.39 3.49 21.66
CA LYS A 55 10.01 4.92 21.64
C LYS A 55 10.09 5.55 20.25
N SER A 56 11.10 5.21 19.45
CA SER A 56 11.25 5.77 18.10
C SER A 56 10.15 5.27 17.16
N ILE A 57 9.77 3.99 17.28
CA ILE A 57 8.65 3.40 16.52
C ILE A 57 7.34 4.04 16.93
N GLU A 58 7.06 4.14 18.23
CA GLU A 58 5.84 4.76 18.76
C GLU A 58 5.73 6.24 18.37
N THR A 59 6.83 6.99 18.47
CA THR A 59 6.85 8.42 18.11
C THR A 59 6.71 8.63 16.61
N GLY A 60 7.41 7.85 15.78
CA GLY A 60 7.32 7.97 14.31
C GLY A 60 5.96 7.55 13.76
N ALA A 61 5.44 6.40 14.20
CA ALA A 61 4.11 5.95 13.84
C ALA A 61 3.04 6.90 14.41
N GLY A 62 3.17 7.31 15.68
CA GLY A 62 2.24 8.22 16.35
C GLY A 62 2.18 9.60 15.72
N SER A 63 3.30 10.16 15.26
CA SER A 63 3.31 11.44 14.54
C SER A 63 2.55 11.34 13.22
N THR A 64 2.80 10.28 12.44
CA THR A 64 2.14 10.08 11.13
C THR A 64 0.65 9.77 11.30
N LEU A 65 0.31 8.93 12.27
CA LEU A 65 -1.08 8.60 12.62
C LEU A 65 -1.80 9.77 13.28
N GLY A 66 -1.10 10.68 13.96
CA GLY A 66 -1.68 11.91 14.47
C GLY A 66 -2.07 12.86 13.35
N GLU A 67 -1.16 13.05 12.38
CA GLU A 67 -1.38 13.94 11.24
C GLU A 67 -2.43 13.39 10.26
N THR A 68 -2.34 12.12 9.92
CA THR A 68 -3.26 11.48 8.95
C THR A 68 -4.49 10.83 9.59
N GLY A 69 -4.46 10.53 10.88
CA GLY A 69 -5.49 9.73 11.54
C GLY A 69 -6.83 10.44 11.67
N VAL A 70 -6.84 11.76 11.87
CA VAL A 70 -8.10 12.53 11.86
C VAL A 70 -8.76 12.43 10.48
N THR A 71 -7.98 12.59 9.41
CA THR A 71 -8.46 12.48 8.02
C THR A 71 -8.97 11.09 7.71
N ILE A 72 -8.27 10.03 8.14
CA ILE A 72 -8.71 8.64 7.96
C ILE A 72 -9.99 8.35 8.76
N ALA A 73 -10.08 8.82 10.01
CA ALA A 73 -11.26 8.63 10.86
C ALA A 73 -12.49 9.34 10.30
N LEU A 74 -12.35 10.59 9.87
CA LEU A 74 -13.40 11.33 9.18
C LEU A 74 -13.80 10.64 7.88
N GLY A 75 -12.83 10.20 7.08
CA GLY A 75 -13.09 9.44 5.86
C GLY A 75 -13.88 8.15 6.10
N ALA A 76 -13.56 7.40 7.16
CA ALA A 76 -14.28 6.18 7.53
C ALA A 76 -15.71 6.47 8.02
N MET A 77 -15.89 7.52 8.83
CA MET A 77 -17.21 7.95 9.30
C MET A 77 -18.09 8.40 8.12
N LEU A 78 -17.55 9.24 7.23
CA LEU A 78 -18.23 9.66 6.01
C LEU A 78 -18.56 8.45 5.12
N GLY A 79 -17.61 7.54 4.92
CA GLY A 79 -17.83 6.30 4.17
C GLY A 79 -18.98 5.47 4.72
N LYS A 80 -19.08 5.33 6.06
CA LYS A 80 -20.19 4.62 6.69
C LYS A 80 -21.53 5.33 6.48
N ILE A 81 -21.58 6.66 6.61
CA ILE A 81 -22.79 7.45 6.35
C ILE A 81 -23.23 7.31 4.89
N LEU A 82 -22.30 7.31 3.94
CA LEU A 82 -22.59 7.08 2.51
C LEU A 82 -23.05 5.65 2.22
N SER A 83 -22.57 4.67 2.98
CA SER A 83 -23.00 3.28 2.86
C SER A 83 -24.41 3.09 3.44
N ASP A 84 -24.70 3.69 4.59
CA ASP A 84 -25.96 3.52 5.33
C ASP A 84 -27.12 4.29 4.66
N SER A 85 -26.83 5.49 4.11
CA SER A 85 -27.80 6.28 3.35
C SER A 85 -28.20 5.67 1.99
N GLY A 86 -27.62 4.53 1.61
CA GLY A 86 -27.86 3.90 0.30
C GLY A 86 -27.30 4.70 -0.88
N ALA A 87 -26.66 5.84 -0.65
CA ALA A 87 -26.04 6.66 -1.70
C ALA A 87 -24.99 5.85 -2.49
N SER A 88 -24.22 5.01 -1.79
CA SER A 88 -23.23 4.12 -2.40
C SER A 88 -23.86 3.12 -3.39
N ASP A 89 -25.02 2.54 -3.05
CA ASP A 89 -25.77 1.62 -3.93
C ASP A 89 -26.37 2.34 -5.14
N ARG A 90 -26.89 3.55 -4.93
CA ARG A 90 -27.43 4.41 -6.01
C ARG A 90 -26.34 4.75 -7.02
N ILE A 91 -25.14 5.13 -6.55
CA ILE A 91 -23.99 5.43 -7.40
C ILE A 91 -23.56 4.17 -8.18
N ALA A 92 -23.41 3.02 -7.53
CA ALA A 92 -23.04 1.76 -8.18
C ALA A 92 -24.06 1.36 -9.26
N THR A 93 -25.36 1.44 -8.96
CA THR A 93 -26.44 1.11 -9.90
C THR A 93 -26.49 2.08 -11.08
N ALA A 94 -26.25 3.38 -10.86
CA ALA A 94 -26.20 4.38 -11.92
C ALA A 94 -25.04 4.11 -12.90
N ILE A 95 -23.86 3.76 -12.36
CA ILE A 95 -22.69 3.38 -13.17
C ILE A 95 -23.00 2.11 -13.97
N PHE A 96 -23.55 1.06 -13.35
CA PHE A 96 -23.94 -0.16 -14.05
C PHE A 96 -25.00 0.07 -15.14
N LYS A 97 -26.00 0.94 -14.89
CA LYS A 97 -27.04 1.28 -15.87
C LYS A 97 -26.46 2.03 -17.07
N LYS A 98 -25.51 2.96 -16.84
CA LYS A 98 -24.80 3.67 -17.90
C LYS A 98 -23.91 2.72 -18.71
N MET A 99 -23.17 1.83 -18.03
CA MET A 99 -22.36 0.80 -18.69
C MET A 99 -23.22 -0.17 -19.51
N ARG A 100 -24.41 -0.57 -19.03
CA ARG A 100 -25.34 -1.40 -19.80
C ARG A 100 -25.79 -0.71 -21.09
N HIS A 101 -26.02 0.60 -21.06
CA HIS A 101 -26.40 1.35 -22.26
C HIS A 101 -25.23 1.49 -23.26
N LEU A 102 -23.98 1.56 -22.78
CA LEU A 102 -22.79 1.54 -23.64
C LEU A 102 -22.44 0.12 -24.13
N ASN A 103 -22.73 -0.91 -23.34
CA ASN A 103 -22.63 -2.32 -23.73
C ASN A 103 -23.63 -2.70 -24.82
N VAL A 104 -24.75 -1.96 -24.91
CA VAL A 104 -25.71 -2.10 -26.02
C VAL A 104 -25.23 -1.38 -27.30
N TYR A 105 -24.32 -0.40 -27.22
CA TYR A 105 -23.63 0.16 -28.39
C TYR A 105 -22.37 -0.62 -28.81
N HIS A 106 -21.80 -1.45 -27.92
CA HIS A 106 -20.70 -2.37 -28.23
C HIS A 106 -21.19 -3.80 -28.49
N GLY A 107 -22.44 -3.97 -28.96
CA GLY A 107 -22.95 -5.24 -29.52
C GLY A 107 -22.59 -5.45 -30.99
N SER A 108 -21.81 -4.54 -31.60
CA SER A 108 -21.31 -4.65 -32.98
C SER A 108 -19.80 -4.42 -33.09
N TRP A 109 -19.02 -5.05 -32.19
CA TRP A 109 -17.61 -5.35 -32.45
C TRP A 109 -17.35 -6.82 -32.17
N HIS A 110 -17.90 -7.64 -33.05
CA HIS A 110 -17.42 -8.99 -33.30
C HIS A 110 -16.02 -8.88 -33.92
N LEU A 111 -14.97 -8.88 -33.07
CA LEU A 111 -13.61 -9.15 -33.52
C LEU A 111 -13.07 -10.42 -32.83
N PRO A 112 -13.46 -11.62 -33.32
CA PRO A 112 -12.84 -12.88 -32.91
C PRO A 112 -11.46 -12.99 -33.58
N HIS A 113 -10.47 -12.20 -33.15
CA HIS A 113 -9.08 -12.48 -33.56
C HIS A 113 -7.95 -11.91 -32.68
N LEU A 114 -8.22 -11.23 -31.56
CA LEU A 114 -7.15 -10.62 -30.74
C LEU A 114 -6.90 -11.31 -29.38
N SER A 115 -7.32 -12.57 -29.23
CA SER A 115 -7.06 -13.36 -28.02
C SER A 115 -5.71 -14.10 -28.05
N SER A 116 -5.13 -14.33 -29.23
CA SER A 116 -3.89 -15.11 -29.37
C SER A 116 -2.59 -14.30 -29.19
N ALA A 117 -2.64 -12.95 -29.18
CA ALA A 117 -1.44 -12.12 -29.10
C ALA A 117 -0.99 -11.79 -27.65
N PHE A 118 -1.91 -11.61 -26.72
CA PHE A 118 -1.56 -11.19 -25.35
C PHE A 118 -1.14 -12.33 -24.42
N GLN A 119 -1.46 -13.58 -24.77
CA GLN A 119 -1.11 -14.74 -23.94
C GLN A 119 0.38 -15.14 -24.05
N CYS A 120 1.11 -14.61 -25.04
CA CYS A 120 2.52 -14.93 -25.27
C CYS A 120 3.50 -14.08 -24.43
N SER A 121 3.04 -13.01 -23.77
CA SER A 121 3.91 -12.11 -22.97
C SER A 121 3.83 -12.36 -21.45
N LEU A 122 2.97 -13.28 -21.00
CA LEU A 122 2.79 -13.64 -19.59
C LEU A 122 3.15 -15.12 -19.32
N LYS A 123 4.25 -15.56 -19.93
CA LYS A 123 5.02 -16.77 -19.59
C LYS A 123 6.48 -16.35 -19.44
#